data_AF-A0A9P8ZTT4-F1
#
_entry.id   AF-A0A9P8ZTT4-F1
#
_cell.length_a   1.000
_cell.length_b   1.000
_cell.length_c   1.000
_cell.angle_alpha   90.00
_cell.angle_beta   90.00
_cell.angle_gamma   90.00
#
_symmetry.space_group_name_H-M   'P 1'
#
loop_
_entity.id
_entity.type
_entity.pdbx_description
1 polymer ?
#
loop_
_entity_poly.entity_id
_entity_poly.type
_entity_poly.pdbx_seq_one_letter_code
_entity_poly.pdbx_strand_id
1 'polypeptide(L)'
;MHTLIFGASRNIGYLTATRLLARGETVSLVVRSAKTFDNDAAIQEHIRAGRAHVVVGDTMNEDDVRRAVSSASFDYILFTVGAQPIMAFPRPVIKPADICERSIKNLLSVLRSSPPGVKSAKLIAITSAGMGTKGFAALPSVWKPVYWWAIKTMHDDKQNMERAMGGAAGRNDWGEDAIVPASPAKEEPWLNAMIIRPAHLTDSECQGDKQQEGTTPYRVGEYLQGIYSISRKDVSHFIAEEAMPNFSRYQNRAVDICY
;
A
#
# COMPACT_ATOMS: atom_id res chain seq x y z
N MET A 1 18.01 5.68 4.56
CA MET A 1 16.91 4.82 5.03
C MET A 1 16.88 3.55 4.20
N HIS A 2 16.39 2.45 4.78
CA HIS A 2 16.16 1.19 4.07
C HIS A 2 14.69 0.80 4.11
N THR A 3 14.06 0.66 2.94
CA THR A 3 12.64 0.33 2.81
C THR A 3 12.41 -1.05 2.20
N LEU A 4 11.61 -1.89 2.86
CA LEU A 4 11.11 -3.15 2.30
C LEU A 4 9.80 -2.89 1.54
N ILE A 5 9.71 -3.28 0.27
CA ILE A 5 8.56 -2.99 -0.59
C ILE A 5 7.90 -4.27 -1.07
N PHE A 6 6.69 -4.55 -0.58
CA PHE A 6 5.81 -5.59 -1.09
C PHE A 6 4.94 -5.05 -2.22
N GLY A 7 4.90 -5.76 -3.36
CA GLY A 7 4.24 -5.26 -4.56
C GLY A 7 5.14 -4.33 -5.41
N ALA A 8 6.46 -4.50 -5.29
CA ALA A 8 7.46 -3.65 -5.93
C ALA A 8 7.55 -3.78 -7.47
N SER A 9 6.90 -4.77 -8.07
CA SER A 9 7.12 -5.10 -9.48
C SER A 9 6.66 -4.02 -10.46
N ARG A 10 5.62 -3.24 -10.12
CA ARG A 10 4.96 -2.27 -11.00
C ARG A 10 4.25 -1.17 -10.19
N ASN A 11 3.77 -0.14 -10.89
CA ASN A 11 2.86 0.88 -10.35
C ASN A 11 3.43 1.57 -9.10
N ILE A 12 2.62 1.80 -8.06
CA ILE A 12 2.99 2.61 -6.89
C ILE A 12 4.26 2.08 -6.22
N GLY A 13 4.35 0.77 -5.95
CA GLY A 13 5.53 0.18 -5.30
C GLY A 13 6.82 0.40 -6.11
N TYR A 14 6.75 0.18 -7.43
CA TYR A 14 7.87 0.46 -8.34
C TYR A 14 8.22 1.94 -8.39
N LEU A 15 7.22 2.81 -8.58
CA LEU A 15 7.40 4.26 -8.69
C LEU A 15 7.93 4.86 -7.38
N THR A 16 7.59 4.29 -6.23
CA THR A 16 8.15 4.74 -4.94
C THR A 16 9.59 4.25 -4.80
N ALA A 17 9.86 2.99 -5.17
CA ALA A 17 11.24 2.47 -5.17
C ALA A 17 12.18 3.35 -5.99
N THR A 18 11.79 3.74 -7.21
CA THR A 18 12.63 4.59 -8.07
C THR A 18 12.88 5.97 -7.47
N ARG A 19 11.89 6.60 -6.83
CA ARG A 19 12.06 7.88 -6.13
C ARG A 19 13.04 7.76 -4.96
N LEU A 20 12.88 6.75 -4.11
CA LEU A 20 13.78 6.51 -2.98
C LEU A 20 15.21 6.25 -3.46
N LEU A 21 15.38 5.43 -4.48
CA LEU A 21 16.67 5.14 -5.10
C LEU A 21 17.33 6.37 -5.73
N ALA A 22 16.55 7.24 -6.37
CA ALA A 22 17.06 8.52 -6.91
C ALA A 22 17.59 9.45 -5.82
N ARG A 23 17.01 9.39 -4.60
CA ARG A 23 17.48 10.10 -3.40
C ARG A 23 18.69 9.45 -2.72
N GLY A 24 19.22 8.37 -3.26
CA GLY A 24 20.36 7.65 -2.70
C GLY A 24 20.00 6.67 -1.58
N GLU A 25 18.71 6.39 -1.37
CA GLU A 25 18.27 5.43 -0.35
C GLU A 25 18.44 3.98 -0.80
N THR A 26 18.25 3.04 0.13
CA THR A 26 18.32 1.59 -0.13
C THR A 26 16.91 0.99 -0.09
N VAL A 27 16.63 0.06 -1.01
CA VAL A 27 15.33 -0.62 -1.07
C VAL A 27 15.50 -2.13 -1.21
N SER A 28 14.63 -2.89 -0.55
CA SER A 28 14.45 -4.32 -0.79
C SER A 28 13.12 -4.55 -1.49
N LEU A 29 13.18 -5.07 -2.72
CA LEU A 29 12.06 -5.22 -3.64
C LEU A 29 11.56 -6.67 -3.59
N VAL A 30 10.39 -6.88 -3.00
CA VAL A 30 9.78 -8.22 -2.95
C VAL A 30 8.98 -8.47 -4.22
N VAL A 31 9.41 -9.47 -4.99
CA VAL A 31 8.84 -9.84 -6.29
C VAL A 31 8.71 -11.35 -6.43
N ARG A 32 7.74 -11.81 -7.23
CA ARG A 32 7.51 -13.26 -7.43
C ARG A 32 8.52 -13.93 -8.35
N SER A 33 9.30 -13.16 -9.11
CA SER A 33 10.28 -13.68 -10.08
C SER A 33 11.56 -12.89 -9.99
N ALA A 34 12.71 -13.58 -9.95
CA ALA A 34 14.02 -12.96 -10.01
C ALA A 34 14.20 -12.10 -11.28
N LYS A 35 13.51 -12.48 -12.36
CA LYS A 35 13.62 -11.83 -13.68
C LYS A 35 12.80 -10.55 -13.82
N THR A 36 12.10 -10.11 -12.75
CA THR A 36 11.20 -8.95 -12.83
C THR A 36 11.88 -7.69 -13.34
N PHE A 37 13.18 -7.52 -13.07
CA PHE A 37 13.92 -6.32 -13.42
C PHE A 37 15.04 -6.56 -14.46
N ASP A 38 15.12 -7.72 -15.10
CA ASP A 38 16.23 -8.04 -16.03
C ASP A 38 16.38 -7.00 -17.16
N ASN A 39 15.26 -6.47 -17.62
CA ASN A 39 15.21 -5.46 -18.69
C ASN A 39 14.96 -4.03 -18.18
N ASP A 40 15.06 -3.81 -16.86
CA ASP A 40 14.84 -2.50 -16.25
C ASP A 40 16.18 -1.82 -15.95
N ALA A 41 16.68 -1.05 -16.92
CA ALA A 41 17.98 -0.39 -16.80
C ALA A 41 18.07 0.51 -15.56
N ALA A 42 16.98 1.18 -15.17
CA ALA A 42 16.94 2.07 -14.01
C ALA A 42 17.17 1.28 -12.71
N ILE A 43 16.43 0.20 -12.49
CA ILE A 43 16.61 -0.64 -11.30
C ILE A 43 17.94 -1.41 -11.34
N GLN A 44 18.36 -1.91 -12.51
CA GLN A 44 19.61 -2.67 -12.66
C GLN A 44 20.85 -1.86 -12.28
N GLU A 45 20.86 -0.55 -12.54
CA GLU A 45 21.93 0.34 -12.06
C GLU A 45 22.01 0.32 -10.52
N HIS A 46 20.87 0.45 -9.85
CA HIS A 46 20.80 0.43 -8.40
C HIS A 46 21.11 -0.94 -7.79
N ILE A 47 20.77 -2.03 -8.48
CA ILE A 47 21.16 -3.40 -8.07
C ILE A 47 22.68 -3.54 -8.11
N ARG A 48 23.32 -3.16 -9.21
CA ARG A 48 24.80 -3.20 -9.35
C ARG A 48 25.50 -2.31 -8.33
N ALA A 49 24.90 -1.18 -7.99
CA ALA A 49 25.39 -0.27 -6.96
C ALA A 49 25.10 -0.74 -5.52
N GLY A 50 24.43 -1.89 -5.33
CA GLY A 50 24.09 -2.42 -4.00
C GLY A 50 23.02 -1.64 -3.23
N ARG A 51 22.26 -0.77 -3.92
CA ARG A 51 21.18 0.04 -3.32
C ARG A 51 19.79 -0.57 -3.51
N ALA A 52 19.62 -1.43 -4.50
CA ALA A 52 18.39 -2.20 -4.69
C ALA A 52 18.67 -3.69 -4.48
N HIS A 53 17.92 -4.32 -3.60
CA HIS A 53 18.01 -5.76 -3.32
C HIS A 53 16.75 -6.46 -3.79
N VAL A 54 16.87 -7.47 -4.64
CA VAL A 54 15.74 -8.27 -5.10
C VAL A 54 15.52 -9.42 -4.12
N VAL A 55 14.33 -9.50 -3.54
CA VAL A 55 13.91 -10.63 -2.71
C VAL A 55 12.81 -11.38 -3.43
N VAL A 56 13.08 -12.63 -3.77
CA VAL A 56 12.09 -13.48 -4.45
C VAL A 56 11.14 -14.09 -3.42
N GLY A 57 9.85 -13.84 -3.57
CA GLY A 57 8.82 -14.40 -2.69
C GLY A 57 7.39 -14.06 -3.10
N ASP A 58 6.44 -14.86 -2.64
CA ASP A 58 5.01 -14.62 -2.72
C ASP A 58 4.47 -14.15 -1.36
N THR A 59 3.74 -13.04 -1.33
CA THR A 59 3.18 -12.50 -0.09
C THR A 59 2.09 -13.37 0.52
N MET A 60 1.49 -14.26 -0.27
CA MET A 60 0.54 -15.26 0.20
C MET A 60 1.23 -16.48 0.86
N ASN A 61 2.55 -16.59 0.77
CA ASN A 61 3.34 -17.58 1.47
C ASN A 61 4.04 -16.94 2.68
N GLU A 62 3.71 -17.39 3.89
CA GLU A 62 4.25 -16.79 5.12
C GLU A 62 5.77 -16.98 5.25
N ASP A 63 6.34 -18.09 4.78
CA ASP A 63 7.78 -18.33 4.84
C ASP A 63 8.53 -17.38 3.91
N ASP A 64 7.97 -17.06 2.75
CA ASP A 64 8.52 -16.08 1.82
C ASP A 64 8.52 -14.68 2.43
N VAL A 65 7.41 -14.30 3.09
CA VAL A 65 7.31 -13.05 3.85
C VAL A 65 8.34 -13.02 4.97
N ARG A 66 8.54 -14.13 5.69
CA ARG A 66 9.53 -14.24 6.77
C ARG A 66 10.95 -14.04 6.26
N ARG A 67 11.31 -14.66 5.13
CA ARG A 67 12.61 -14.46 4.49
C ARG A 67 12.81 -13.00 4.06
N ALA A 68 11.78 -12.37 3.49
CA ALA A 68 11.85 -10.97 3.09
C ALA A 68 12.05 -10.02 4.27
N VAL A 69 11.25 -10.19 5.33
CA VAL A 69 11.35 -9.39 6.55
C VAL A 69 12.69 -9.59 7.28
N SER A 70 13.27 -10.79 7.18
CA SER A 70 14.55 -11.11 7.85
C SER A 70 15.78 -10.78 6.99
N SER A 71 15.60 -10.27 5.76
CA SER A 71 16.71 -10.05 4.82
C SER A 71 17.62 -8.87 5.19
N ALA A 72 17.10 -7.90 5.95
CA ALA A 72 17.83 -6.74 6.45
C ALA A 72 17.07 -6.11 7.62
N SER A 73 17.59 -4.99 8.15
CA SER A 73 16.82 -4.10 9.03
C SER A 73 16.19 -3.00 8.20
N PHE A 74 14.94 -2.64 8.51
CA PHE A 74 14.17 -1.69 7.70
C PHE A 74 13.62 -0.55 8.56
N ASP A 75 13.67 0.66 8.03
CA ASP A 75 13.01 1.84 8.61
C ASP A 75 11.51 1.85 8.27
N TYR A 76 11.20 1.41 7.05
CA TYR A 76 9.85 1.39 6.50
C TYR A 76 9.54 0.05 5.82
N ILE A 77 8.29 -0.38 5.95
CA ILE A 77 7.69 -1.44 5.15
C ILE A 77 6.58 -0.80 4.34
N LEU A 78 6.74 -0.78 3.02
CA LEU A 78 5.73 -0.31 2.08
C LEU A 78 4.97 -1.50 1.51
N PHE A 79 3.67 -1.54 1.73
CA PHE A 79 2.79 -2.61 1.27
C PHE A 79 1.85 -2.08 0.19
N THR A 80 2.21 -2.32 -1.08
CA THR A 80 1.40 -1.95 -2.25
C THR A 80 0.81 -3.16 -2.97
N VAL A 81 0.66 -4.29 -2.27
CA VAL A 81 0.05 -5.49 -2.84
C VAL A 81 -1.39 -5.17 -3.25
N GLY A 82 -1.73 -5.54 -4.47
CA GLY A 82 -3.05 -5.41 -5.03
C GLY A 82 -3.26 -6.52 -6.04
N ALA A 83 -4.51 -6.72 -6.42
CA ALA A 83 -4.87 -7.72 -7.40
C ALA A 83 -5.16 -7.09 -8.76
N GLN A 84 -4.77 -7.79 -9.83
CA GLN A 84 -5.22 -7.44 -11.16
C GLN A 84 -6.57 -8.12 -11.40
N PRO A 85 -7.62 -7.38 -11.78
CA PRO A 85 -8.91 -7.99 -12.09
C PRO A 85 -8.79 -8.87 -13.33
N ILE A 86 -9.37 -10.05 -13.27
CA ILE A 86 -9.56 -10.94 -14.40
C ILE A 86 -10.91 -10.57 -15.01
N MET A 87 -10.89 -10.15 -16.28
CA MET A 87 -12.12 -9.84 -17.02
C MET A 87 -12.91 -11.14 -17.20
N ALA A 88 -13.99 -11.28 -16.42
CA ALA A 88 -14.92 -12.39 -16.49
C ALA A 88 -16.34 -11.83 -16.70
N PHE A 89 -17.20 -12.63 -17.33
CA PHE A 89 -18.61 -12.29 -17.51
C PHE A 89 -19.45 -12.97 -16.42
N PRO A 90 -20.43 -12.27 -15.78
CA PRO A 90 -20.86 -10.90 -16.04
C PRO A 90 -20.05 -9.83 -15.31
N ARG A 91 -19.13 -10.17 -14.39
CA ARG A 91 -18.37 -9.19 -13.59
C ARG A 91 -16.90 -9.54 -13.51
N PRO A 92 -15.99 -8.55 -13.41
CA PRO A 92 -14.58 -8.79 -13.11
C PRO A 92 -14.43 -9.56 -11.80
N VAL A 93 -13.49 -10.50 -11.76
CA VAL A 93 -13.17 -11.27 -10.55
C VAL A 93 -11.70 -11.15 -10.21
N ILE A 94 -11.38 -11.23 -8.92
CA ILE A 94 -10.01 -11.42 -8.47
C ILE A 94 -9.83 -12.89 -8.09
N LYS A 95 -8.68 -13.48 -8.45
CA LYS A 95 -8.24 -14.76 -7.92
C LYS A 95 -6.81 -14.66 -7.37
N PRO A 96 -6.57 -15.03 -6.10
CA PRO A 96 -7.57 -15.33 -5.07
C PRO A 96 -8.24 -14.05 -4.55
N ALA A 97 -9.51 -14.16 -4.16
CA ALA A 97 -10.34 -13.00 -3.79
C ALA A 97 -9.90 -12.31 -2.48
N ASP A 98 -9.01 -12.91 -1.70
CA ASP A 98 -8.50 -12.44 -0.41
C ASP A 98 -6.98 -12.15 -0.46
N ILE A 99 -6.43 -11.84 -1.64
CA ILE A 99 -4.98 -11.67 -1.81
C ILE A 99 -4.43 -10.56 -0.92
N CYS A 100 -5.13 -9.43 -0.74
CA CYS A 100 -4.65 -8.33 0.09
C CYS A 100 -4.78 -8.68 1.57
N GLU A 101 -5.93 -9.21 1.98
CA GLU A 101 -6.20 -9.65 3.35
C GLU A 101 -5.19 -10.71 3.80
N ARG A 102 -5.01 -11.78 3.02
CA ARG A 102 -4.11 -12.88 3.36
C ARG A 102 -2.67 -12.41 3.42
N SER A 103 -2.25 -11.61 2.45
CA SER A 103 -0.88 -11.08 2.40
C SER A 103 -0.57 -10.17 3.59
N ILE A 104 -1.50 -9.30 4.01
CA ILE A 104 -1.27 -8.45 5.18
C ILE A 104 -1.27 -9.27 6.48
N LYS A 105 -2.13 -10.30 6.58
CA LYS A 105 -2.17 -11.20 7.73
C LYS A 105 -0.86 -11.98 7.89
N ASN A 106 -0.29 -12.47 6.79
CA ASN A 106 1.03 -13.09 6.78
C ASN A 106 2.12 -12.13 7.27
N LEU A 107 2.13 -10.89 6.76
CA LEU A 107 3.08 -9.87 7.22
C LEU A 107 2.94 -9.58 8.71
N LEU A 108 1.72 -9.38 9.21
CA LEU A 108 1.47 -9.16 10.63
C LEU A 108 1.87 -10.38 11.49
N SER A 109 1.60 -11.60 11.03
CA SER A 109 2.05 -12.84 11.69
C SER A 109 3.58 -12.87 11.84
N VAL A 110 4.29 -12.63 10.74
CA VAL A 110 5.75 -12.60 10.72
C VAL A 110 6.26 -11.51 11.68
N LEU A 111 5.78 -10.28 11.57
CA LEU A 111 6.22 -9.17 12.41
C LEU A 111 6.00 -9.44 13.90
N ARG A 112 4.92 -10.11 14.32
CA ARG A 112 4.69 -10.51 15.72
C ARG A 112 5.79 -11.41 16.25
N SER A 113 6.28 -12.33 15.43
CA SER A 113 7.36 -13.26 15.78
C SER A 113 8.76 -12.69 15.59
N SER A 114 8.89 -11.55 14.91
CA SER A 114 10.18 -10.92 14.61
C SER A 114 10.83 -10.26 15.85
N PRO A 115 12.18 -10.11 15.85
CA PRO A 115 12.90 -9.37 16.88
C PRO A 115 12.49 -7.89 16.98
N PRO A 116 12.73 -7.22 18.12
CA PRO A 116 12.35 -5.82 18.33
C PRO A 116 12.84 -4.84 17.25
N GLY A 117 14.07 -5.01 16.74
CA GLY A 117 14.63 -4.12 15.70
C GLY A 117 13.91 -4.20 14.35
N VAL A 118 13.20 -5.31 14.07
CA VAL A 118 12.33 -5.42 12.89
C VAL A 118 10.96 -4.80 13.17
N LYS A 119 10.47 -4.94 14.41
CA LYS A 119 9.17 -4.38 14.84
C LYS A 119 9.15 -2.86 14.87
N SER A 120 10.30 -2.19 14.95
CA SER A 120 10.39 -0.73 14.88
C SER A 120 10.11 -0.14 13.49
N ALA A 121 10.06 -0.97 12.44
CA ALA A 121 9.77 -0.52 11.09
C ALA A 121 8.35 0.08 10.99
N LYS A 122 8.22 1.19 10.27
CA LYS A 122 6.94 1.88 10.03
C LYS A 122 6.22 1.25 8.84
N LEU A 123 4.99 0.80 9.03
CA LEU A 123 4.19 0.17 7.99
C LEU A 123 3.34 1.21 7.24
N ILE A 124 3.52 1.33 5.93
CA ILE A 124 2.66 2.12 5.05
C ILE A 124 1.93 1.17 4.12
N ALA A 125 0.60 1.18 4.15
CA ALA A 125 -0.21 0.27 3.34
C ALA A 125 -1.15 1.01 2.38
N ILE A 126 -1.23 0.52 1.13
CA ILE A 126 -2.11 1.09 0.12
C ILE A 126 -3.40 0.26 0.00
N THR A 127 -4.53 0.92 0.21
CA THR A 127 -5.86 0.33 0.03
C THR A 127 -6.62 1.07 -1.09
N SER A 128 -7.79 1.61 -0.83
CA SER A 128 -8.60 2.34 -1.80
C SER A 128 -9.55 3.30 -1.11
N ALA A 129 -9.77 4.47 -1.68
CA ALA A 129 -10.87 5.34 -1.27
C ALA A 129 -12.20 4.77 -1.79
N GLY A 130 -13.32 5.28 -1.26
CA GLY A 130 -14.65 4.82 -1.67
C GLY A 130 -15.08 3.48 -1.06
N MET A 131 -14.35 2.98 -0.06
CA MET A 131 -14.67 1.75 0.68
C MET A 131 -15.52 2.04 1.91
N GLY A 132 -16.33 1.06 2.31
CA GLY A 132 -17.26 1.17 3.42
C GLY A 132 -18.39 2.18 3.18
N THR A 133 -19.27 2.29 4.16
CA THR A 133 -20.45 3.16 4.14
C THR A 133 -20.03 4.62 4.01
N LYS A 134 -19.05 5.07 4.81
CA LYS A 134 -18.54 6.45 4.79
C LYS A 134 -17.81 6.78 3.48
N GLY A 135 -16.91 5.91 3.03
CA GLY A 135 -16.18 6.14 1.78
C GLY A 135 -17.09 6.10 0.56
N PHE A 136 -18.03 5.15 0.51
CA PHE A 136 -19.00 5.07 -0.59
C PHE A 136 -19.93 6.29 -0.63
N ALA A 137 -20.30 6.86 0.52
CA ALA A 137 -21.07 8.09 0.59
C ALA A 137 -20.33 9.29 -0.03
N ALA A 138 -19.01 9.35 0.15
CA ALA A 138 -18.12 10.42 -0.35
C ALA A 138 -17.84 10.35 -1.86
N LEU A 139 -18.18 9.23 -2.52
CA LEU A 139 -18.03 9.08 -3.97
C LEU A 139 -19.02 9.97 -4.73
N PRO A 140 -18.60 10.58 -5.85
CA PRO A 140 -19.53 11.21 -6.78
C PRO A 140 -20.61 10.22 -7.25
N SER A 141 -21.86 10.67 -7.38
CA SER A 141 -23.01 9.80 -7.69
C SER A 141 -22.84 8.95 -8.95
N VAL A 142 -22.13 9.46 -9.96
CA VAL A 142 -21.84 8.75 -11.21
C VAL A 142 -20.96 7.50 -11.02
N TRP A 143 -20.11 7.49 -9.98
CA TRP A 143 -19.21 6.36 -9.70
C TRP A 143 -19.86 5.26 -8.89
N LYS A 144 -20.92 5.55 -8.12
CA LYS A 144 -21.57 4.60 -7.22
C LYS A 144 -22.01 3.30 -7.91
N PRO A 145 -22.64 3.30 -9.10
CA PRO A 145 -23.03 2.08 -9.79
C PRO A 145 -21.83 1.23 -10.26
N VAL A 146 -20.80 1.88 -10.80
CA VAL A 146 -19.57 1.21 -11.27
C VAL A 146 -18.83 0.60 -10.08
N TYR A 147 -18.71 1.34 -8.98
CA TYR A 147 -18.02 0.90 -7.78
C TYR A 147 -18.75 -0.26 -7.10
N TRP A 148 -20.08 -0.22 -7.05
CA TRP A 148 -20.89 -1.30 -6.49
C TRP A 148 -20.87 -2.58 -7.35
N TRP A 149 -20.84 -2.45 -8.68
CA TRP A 149 -20.94 -3.60 -9.58
C TRP A 149 -19.59 -4.22 -9.96
N ALA A 150 -18.57 -3.41 -10.31
CA ALA A 150 -17.34 -3.88 -10.93
C ALA A 150 -16.22 -4.23 -9.94
N ILE A 151 -16.19 -3.57 -8.77
CA ILE A 151 -15.01 -3.62 -7.87
C ILE A 151 -15.35 -4.09 -6.46
N LYS A 152 -16.58 -4.52 -6.21
CA LYS A 152 -17.05 -4.94 -4.87
C LYS A 152 -16.12 -5.96 -4.22
N THR A 153 -15.75 -7.04 -4.92
CA THR A 153 -14.84 -8.06 -4.37
C THR A 153 -13.48 -7.49 -4.00
N MET A 154 -12.96 -6.52 -4.78
CA MET A 154 -11.67 -5.88 -4.48
C MET A 154 -11.78 -4.96 -3.26
N HIS A 155 -12.90 -4.24 -3.15
CA HIS A 155 -13.19 -3.40 -1.99
C HIS A 155 -13.42 -4.23 -0.72
N ASP A 156 -14.07 -5.39 -0.83
CA ASP A 156 -14.27 -6.29 0.29
C ASP A 156 -12.91 -6.85 0.79
N ASP A 157 -12.02 -7.30 -0.12
CA ASP A 157 -10.64 -7.73 0.21
C ASP A 157 -9.83 -6.61 0.90
N LYS A 158 -9.89 -5.40 0.33
CA LYS A 158 -9.20 -4.23 0.89
C LYS A 158 -9.78 -3.80 2.24
N GLN A 159 -11.10 -3.90 2.44
CA GLN A 159 -11.71 -3.64 3.75
C GLN A 159 -11.29 -4.67 4.79
N ASN A 160 -11.22 -5.96 4.43
CA ASN A 160 -10.72 -7.00 5.33
C ASN A 160 -9.24 -6.80 5.67
N MET A 161 -8.43 -6.34 4.72
CA MET A 161 -7.06 -5.91 4.94
C MET A 161 -6.99 -4.75 5.95
N GLU A 162 -7.80 -3.71 5.79
CA GLU A 162 -7.88 -2.59 6.75
C GLU A 162 -8.33 -3.06 8.12
N ARG A 163 -9.31 -3.98 8.20
CA ARG A 163 -9.78 -4.55 9.47
C ARG A 163 -8.67 -5.31 10.20
N ALA A 164 -7.89 -6.11 9.48
CA ALA A 164 -6.76 -6.84 10.05
C ALA A 164 -5.68 -5.90 10.60
N MET A 165 -5.37 -4.83 9.87
CA MET A 165 -4.46 -3.78 10.33
C MET A 165 -5.03 -3.00 11.52
N GLY A 166 -6.33 -2.68 11.46
CA GLY A 166 -7.05 -1.94 12.49
C GLY A 166 -7.02 -2.65 13.83
N GLY A 167 -7.36 -3.94 13.84
CA GLY A 167 -7.27 -4.75 15.05
C GLY A 167 -5.84 -4.81 15.64
N ALA A 168 -4.81 -4.88 14.79
CA ALA A 168 -3.43 -4.86 15.26
C ALA A 168 -3.00 -3.47 15.77
N ALA A 169 -3.49 -2.39 15.17
CA ALA A 169 -3.14 -1.01 15.52
C ALA A 169 -4.02 -0.39 16.63
N GLY A 170 -5.00 -1.13 17.18
CA GLY A 170 -6.01 -0.57 18.11
C GLY A 170 -6.96 0.44 17.45
N ARG A 171 -7.15 0.32 16.13
CA ARG A 171 -7.98 1.20 15.28
C ARG A 171 -9.21 0.46 14.76
N ASN A 172 -10.24 0.38 15.58
CA ASN A 172 -11.49 -0.32 15.23
C ASN A 172 -12.30 0.37 14.12
N ASP A 173 -11.99 1.63 13.81
CA ASP A 173 -12.56 2.39 12.71
C ASP A 173 -12.00 2.00 11.33
N TRP A 174 -10.88 1.28 11.29
CA TRP A 174 -10.30 0.79 10.03
C TRP A 174 -11.05 -0.44 9.52
N GLY A 175 -11.54 -0.36 8.29
CA GLY A 175 -12.39 -1.40 7.71
C GLY A 175 -13.67 -1.65 8.51
N GLU A 176 -14.29 -0.62 9.12
CA GLU A 176 -15.49 -0.73 9.97
C GLU A 176 -16.67 -1.48 9.34
N ASP A 177 -16.76 -1.46 8.00
CA ASP A 177 -17.78 -2.17 7.21
C ASP A 177 -17.30 -3.51 6.61
N ALA A 178 -16.11 -3.98 6.98
CA ALA A 178 -15.56 -5.26 6.51
C ALA A 178 -16.53 -6.42 6.77
N ILE A 179 -16.60 -7.34 5.80
CA ILE A 179 -17.49 -8.51 5.85
C ILE A 179 -17.02 -9.49 6.93
N VAL A 180 -15.70 -9.61 7.10
CA VAL A 180 -15.13 -10.47 8.13
C VAL A 180 -15.29 -9.76 9.48
N PRO A 181 -15.92 -10.41 10.48
CA PRO A 181 -16.08 -9.80 11.79
C PRO A 181 -14.71 -9.48 12.39
N ALA A 182 -14.65 -8.43 13.22
CA ALA A 182 -13.46 -8.17 14.00
C ALA A 182 -13.14 -9.42 14.83
N SER A 183 -12.02 -10.07 14.52
CA SER A 183 -11.43 -11.00 15.48
C SER A 183 -11.04 -10.16 16.70
N PRO A 184 -11.07 -10.70 17.92
CA PRO A 184 -10.35 -10.12 19.06
C PRO A 184 -8.85 -10.23 18.76
N ALA A 185 -8.36 -9.45 17.81
CA ALA A 185 -6.95 -9.31 17.53
C ALA A 185 -6.37 -8.62 18.76
N LYS A 186 -5.35 -9.23 19.33
CA LYS A 186 -4.57 -8.57 20.38
C LYS A 186 -3.94 -7.34 19.74
N GLU A 187 -4.22 -6.17 20.32
CA GLU A 187 -3.56 -4.94 19.94
C GLU A 187 -2.04 -5.14 20.05
N GLU A 188 -1.33 -4.55 19.10
CA GLU A 188 0.12 -4.68 18.96
C GLU A 188 0.74 -3.29 19.21
N PRO A 189 1.10 -2.92 20.46
CA PRO A 189 1.59 -1.58 20.79
C PRO A 189 2.87 -1.17 20.04
N TRP A 190 3.58 -2.14 19.47
CA TRP A 190 4.78 -1.92 18.67
C TRP A 190 4.47 -1.50 17.23
N LEU A 191 3.24 -1.68 16.75
CA LEU A 191 2.88 -1.43 15.35
C LEU A 191 2.69 0.07 15.10
N ASN A 192 3.56 0.64 14.27
CA ASN A 192 3.43 2.00 13.76
C ASN A 192 2.96 1.93 12.31
N ALA A 193 1.67 2.13 12.07
CA ALA A 193 1.08 1.91 10.74
C ALA A 193 0.36 3.15 10.19
N MET A 194 0.32 3.32 8.87
CA MET A 194 -0.62 4.24 8.22
C MET A 194 -1.23 3.57 7.00
N ILE A 195 -2.47 3.94 6.70
CA ILE A 195 -3.19 3.53 5.50
C ILE A 195 -3.32 4.72 4.56
N ILE A 196 -3.03 4.50 3.29
CA ILE A 196 -3.30 5.44 2.20
C ILE A 196 -4.41 4.84 1.34
N ARG A 197 -5.47 5.62 1.12
CA ARG A 197 -6.64 5.30 0.31
C ARG A 197 -6.65 6.20 -0.94
N PRO A 198 -6.01 5.77 -2.04
CA PRO A 198 -6.07 6.54 -3.27
C PRO A 198 -7.50 6.59 -3.83
N ALA A 199 -7.89 7.73 -4.39
CA ALA A 199 -9.00 7.80 -5.33
C ALA A 199 -8.71 6.96 -6.59
N HIS A 200 -9.60 7.02 -7.59
CA HIS A 200 -9.43 6.25 -8.82
C HIS A 200 -8.05 6.49 -9.46
N LEU A 201 -7.26 5.42 -9.57
CA LEU A 201 -5.87 5.50 -10.01
C LEU A 201 -5.76 5.71 -11.52
N THR A 202 -5.03 6.76 -11.92
CA THR A 202 -4.69 7.07 -13.31
C THR A 202 -3.18 6.94 -13.57
N ASP A 203 -2.79 6.97 -14.85
CA ASP A 203 -1.39 6.98 -15.29
C ASP A 203 -0.94 8.36 -15.79
N SER A 204 -1.59 9.43 -15.32
CA SER A 204 -1.20 10.80 -15.66
C SER A 204 0.15 11.20 -15.05
N GLU A 205 0.72 12.30 -15.53
CA GLU A 205 1.95 12.86 -14.98
C GLU A 205 1.81 13.24 -13.50
N CYS A 206 2.95 13.22 -12.80
CA CYS A 206 3.04 13.66 -11.42
C CYS A 206 2.81 15.17 -11.35
N GLN A 207 1.76 15.59 -10.67
CA GLN A 207 1.53 17.01 -10.38
C GLN A 207 2.45 17.49 -9.25
N GLY A 208 2.84 16.60 -8.33
CA GLY A 208 3.81 16.90 -7.27
C GLY A 208 5.16 17.40 -7.79
N ASP A 209 5.65 16.82 -8.89
CA ASP A 209 6.91 17.23 -9.51
C ASP A 209 6.83 18.61 -10.20
N LYS A 210 5.61 19.13 -10.42
CA LYS A 210 5.34 20.43 -11.07
C LYS A 210 4.91 21.51 -10.09
N GLN A 211 4.93 21.21 -8.79
CA GLN A 211 4.41 22.10 -7.77
C GLN A 211 5.10 23.46 -7.81
N GLN A 212 4.28 24.51 -7.96
CA GLN A 212 4.72 25.88 -7.74
C GLN A 212 4.57 26.23 -6.25
N GLU A 213 5.44 27.11 -5.76
CA GLU A 213 5.40 27.60 -4.39
C GLU A 213 3.98 28.12 -4.04
N GLY A 214 3.40 27.63 -2.95
CA GLY A 214 2.05 28.00 -2.48
C GLY A 214 0.88 27.19 -3.06
N THR A 215 1.12 26.22 -3.95
CA THR A 215 0.07 25.32 -4.47
C THR A 215 0.13 23.93 -3.84
N THR A 216 -1.01 23.27 -3.63
CA THR A 216 -1.06 21.86 -3.23
C THR A 216 -1.38 20.98 -4.44
N PRO A 217 -0.49 20.07 -4.88
CA PRO A 217 -0.67 19.28 -6.11
C PRO A 217 -1.81 18.26 -6.03
N TYR A 218 -2.20 17.89 -4.81
CA TYR A 218 -3.30 16.99 -4.48
C TYR A 218 -3.75 17.23 -3.03
N ARG A 219 -4.94 16.77 -2.69
CA ARG A 219 -5.54 16.84 -1.34
C ARG A 219 -5.26 15.54 -0.58
N VAL A 220 -4.94 15.67 0.70
CA VAL A 220 -4.75 14.55 1.63
C VAL A 220 -5.53 14.82 2.91
N GLY A 221 -6.34 13.86 3.35
CA GLY A 221 -7.15 14.00 4.56
C GLY A 221 -7.97 12.75 4.86
N GLU A 222 -8.67 12.72 5.98
CA GLU A 222 -9.57 11.61 6.31
C GLU A 222 -10.96 11.89 5.73
N TYR A 223 -11.55 10.92 5.04
CA TYR A 223 -12.90 10.99 4.47
C TYR A 223 -13.12 12.19 3.54
N LEU A 224 -12.17 12.40 2.62
CA LEU A 224 -12.23 13.49 1.65
C LEU A 224 -13.50 13.38 0.79
N GLN A 225 -14.18 14.50 0.60
CA GLN A 225 -15.36 14.58 -0.26
C GLN A 225 -14.97 14.90 -1.71
N GLY A 226 -15.76 14.38 -2.65
CA GLY A 226 -15.55 14.63 -4.09
C GLY A 226 -14.25 13.99 -4.60
N ILE A 227 -13.98 12.75 -4.19
CA ILE A 227 -12.82 11.97 -4.63
C ILE A 227 -13.06 11.45 -6.06
N TYR A 228 -12.38 12.03 -7.04
CA TYR A 228 -12.50 11.59 -8.44
C TYR A 228 -11.35 10.69 -8.85
N SER A 229 -10.12 11.19 -8.81
CA SER A 229 -8.95 10.48 -9.29
C SER A 229 -7.67 10.96 -8.63
N ILE A 230 -6.60 10.19 -8.81
CA ILE A 230 -5.22 10.54 -8.46
C ILE A 230 -4.27 9.72 -9.35
N SER A 231 -3.14 10.30 -9.78
CA SER A 231 -2.16 9.52 -10.52
C SER A 231 -1.37 8.57 -9.61
N ARG A 232 -0.97 7.42 -10.14
CA ARG A 232 -0.06 6.50 -9.43
C ARG A 232 1.28 7.18 -9.11
N LYS A 233 1.73 8.11 -9.96
CA LYS A 233 2.95 8.90 -9.76
C LYS A 233 2.83 9.87 -8.58
N ASP A 234 1.67 10.50 -8.40
CA ASP A 234 1.39 11.40 -7.27
C ASP A 234 1.22 10.64 -5.96
N VAL A 235 0.62 9.44 -5.98
CA VAL A 235 0.60 8.57 -4.78
C VAL A 235 2.03 8.21 -4.37
N SER A 236 2.88 7.84 -5.33
CA SER A 236 4.30 7.60 -5.06
C SER A 236 5.03 8.83 -4.52
N HIS A 237 4.78 10.01 -5.12
CA HIS A 237 5.33 11.28 -4.65
C HIS A 237 4.91 11.58 -3.21
N PHE A 238 3.63 11.44 -2.88
CA PHE A 238 3.14 11.61 -1.52
C PHE A 238 3.85 10.68 -0.53
N ILE A 239 4.04 9.40 -0.89
CA ILE A 239 4.72 8.45 -0.01
C ILE A 239 6.16 8.90 0.26
N ALA A 240 6.94 9.17 -0.79
CA ALA A 240 8.37 9.45 -0.69
C ALA A 240 8.68 10.85 -0.11
N GLU A 241 7.92 11.87 -0.53
CA GLU A 241 8.23 13.27 -0.23
C GLU A 241 7.48 13.85 0.96
N GLU A 242 6.33 13.28 1.35
CA GLU A 242 5.54 13.79 2.49
C GLU A 242 5.35 12.74 3.59
N ALA A 243 4.79 11.58 3.26
CA ALA A 243 4.38 10.60 4.26
C ALA A 243 5.56 9.96 5.00
N MET A 244 6.63 9.58 4.29
CA MET A 244 7.81 8.98 4.93
C MET A 244 8.58 10.01 5.80
N PRO A 245 8.94 11.21 5.31
CA PRO A 245 9.62 12.22 6.13
C PRO A 245 8.78 12.69 7.33
N ASN A 246 7.46 12.85 7.14
CA ASN A 246 6.54 13.37 8.15
C ASN A 246 5.65 12.27 8.76
N PHE A 247 6.16 11.04 8.89
CA PHE A 247 5.35 9.87 9.28
C PHE A 247 4.58 10.05 10.59
N SER A 248 5.14 10.75 11.58
CA SER A 248 4.47 11.03 12.86
C SER A 248 3.13 11.77 12.69
N ARG A 249 2.98 12.58 11.64
CA ARG A 249 1.72 13.28 11.29
C ARG A 249 0.61 12.32 10.84
N TYR A 250 1.02 11.17 10.28
CA TYR A 250 0.14 10.17 9.68
C TYR A 250 0.07 8.87 10.46
N GLN A 251 0.88 8.74 11.52
CA GLN A 251 0.98 7.54 12.32
C GLN A 251 -0.39 7.16 12.89
N ASN A 252 -0.72 5.89 12.69
CA ASN A 252 -1.99 5.27 13.03
C ASN A 252 -3.20 5.97 12.41
N ARG A 253 -3.06 6.62 11.24
CA ARG A 253 -4.16 7.24 10.49
C ARG A 253 -4.42 6.55 9.15
N ALA A 254 -5.65 6.66 8.66
CA ALA A 254 -6.05 6.24 7.33
C ALA A 254 -6.47 7.46 6.52
N VAL A 255 -5.67 7.85 5.53
CA VAL A 255 -5.86 9.07 4.74
C VAL A 255 -6.26 8.77 3.31
N ASP A 256 -7.22 9.51 2.80
CA ASP A 256 -7.56 9.56 1.39
C ASP A 256 -6.62 10.51 0.65
N ILE A 257 -6.31 10.19 -0.61
CA ILE A 257 -5.56 11.06 -1.52
C ILE A 257 -6.26 11.17 -2.87
N CYS A 258 -6.46 12.41 -3.31
CA CYS A 258 -7.17 12.76 -4.55
C CYS A 258 -6.73 14.12 -5.07
N TYR A 259 -7.06 14.43 -6.33
CA TYR A 259 -7.08 15.83 -6.78
C TYR A 259 -8.20 16.62 -6.09
#